data_AF-A0A0G4ANH5-F1
#
_entry.id   AF-A0A0G4ANH5-F1
#
_cell.length_a   1.000
_cell.length_b   1.000
_cell.length_c   1.000
_cell.angle_alpha   90.00
_cell.angle_beta   90.00
_cell.angle_gamma   90.00
#
_symmetry.space_group_name_H-M   'P 1'
#
loop_
_entity.id
_entity.type
_entity.pdbx_description
1 polymer ?
#
loop_
_entity_poly.entity_id
_entity_poly.type
_entity_poly.pdbx_seq_one_letter_code
_entity_poly.pdbx_strand_id
1 'polypeptide(L)'
;IHWLQVNGGELRGSKIKYSHSNKGCGVYSSNDASDGILLVVPLELAITPMRVLQDPLLGSECRASFNEGEVDDRFLMNLFLTVERLRKNSSWKPYLDMLPTTFGNPLWFTDDELLELRGTTLYRATELQKKTLLNLYNGKVKDLVKKLLTLDGGSERELSFEDFLWANSVFWTRALSIPLPHSFVFPQIHEEQNGCLSIEKSSEASTDRNSSNEIINGKDVKECEVTGNDVEVAENISVQNDIVCVEGLVPGIDFCNHDLKAAATWEVDATGSVTGVPSSMYLLSAVQSPFKIEKEISISYGNKGNEELLYLYGFVIDNNPDDYLMVHYPVEAIENIPFSDSKSQLLEAQKAEMRCLLPKSLLDGGFFPVGFPKDKGNDDMEVARTCNYSWSGQRKTPSYVNKLVFPEDFLTTLRTIAMREDELFHVSSLLEELVGTEGERQPTDVEVRAAVWEACGDSGALQLLVDLLHVKMTDLEEYSGTVDCDTTLLEKAYITDCPEELKGDGNEIPGTGRVRMSRNKWSSIVYRRGQKQLTRLFLKEAEHALQLSLSEQEDNGLQNHS
;
A
#
# COMPACT_ATOMS: atom_id res chain seq x y z
N ILE A 1 -13.33 25.55 11.07
CA ILE A 1 -14.72 25.18 11.45
C ILE A 1 -15.76 26.06 10.78
N HIS A 2 -15.78 27.37 11.03
CA HIS A 2 -16.75 28.27 10.39
C HIS A 2 -16.77 28.13 8.85
N TRP A 3 -15.59 28.08 8.22
CA TRP A 3 -15.45 27.83 6.78
C TRP A 3 -16.14 26.53 6.32
N LEU A 4 -15.95 25.43 7.05
CA LEU A 4 -16.56 24.14 6.73
C LEU A 4 -18.10 24.23 6.78
N GLN A 5 -18.63 24.89 7.81
CA GLN A 5 -20.07 25.06 8.01
C GLN A 5 -20.72 25.98 6.96
N VAL A 6 -20.06 27.09 6.61
CA VAL A 6 -20.55 28.00 5.56
C VAL A 6 -20.64 27.32 4.20
N ASN A 7 -19.76 26.33 3.95
CA ASN A 7 -19.75 25.55 2.72
C ASN A 7 -20.60 24.26 2.81
N GLY A 8 -21.47 24.12 3.83
CA GLY A 8 -22.44 23.01 3.92
C GLY A 8 -21.96 21.79 4.70
N GLY A 9 -20.78 21.81 5.30
CA GLY A 9 -20.34 20.74 6.20
C GLY A 9 -21.01 20.80 7.58
N GLU A 10 -21.50 19.67 8.07
CA GLU A 10 -22.26 19.58 9.32
C GLU A 10 -21.53 18.72 10.36
N LEU A 11 -21.17 19.32 11.51
CA LEU A 11 -20.65 18.58 12.67
C LEU A 11 -21.82 18.16 13.56
N ARG A 12 -22.19 16.87 13.51
CA ARG A 12 -23.33 16.29 14.25
C ARG A 12 -22.82 15.54 15.48
N GLY A 13 -22.87 16.16 16.66
CA GLY A 13 -22.35 15.52 17.88
C GLY A 13 -20.83 15.30 17.88
N SER A 14 -20.10 15.98 16.98
CA SER A 14 -18.64 15.97 16.93
C SER A 14 -18.07 17.39 16.95
N LYS A 15 -16.75 17.48 17.11
CA LYS A 15 -15.96 18.70 16.98
C LYS A 15 -14.54 18.36 16.56
N ILE A 16 -13.89 19.26 15.84
CA ILE A 16 -12.49 19.12 15.47
C ILE A 16 -11.67 19.99 16.42
N LYS A 17 -10.64 19.41 17.05
CA LYS A 17 -9.72 20.14 17.92
C LYS A 17 -8.30 19.63 17.76
N TYR A 18 -7.34 20.50 18.08
CA TYR A 18 -5.97 20.09 18.29
C TYR A 18 -5.86 19.28 19.58
N SER A 19 -5.19 18.12 19.51
CA SER A 19 -4.93 17.26 20.66
C SER A 19 -3.64 17.66 21.37
N HIS A 20 -2.50 17.31 20.76
CA HIS A 20 -1.15 17.59 21.22
C HIS A 20 -0.18 17.31 20.06
N SER A 21 1.11 17.63 20.23
CA SER A 21 2.14 17.51 19.18
C SER A 21 2.14 16.14 18.48
N ASN A 22 2.01 15.04 19.22
CA ASN A 22 2.11 13.69 18.65
C ASN A 22 0.93 13.24 17.75
N LYS A 23 -0.27 13.83 17.88
CA LYS A 23 -1.47 13.42 17.10
C LYS A 23 -2.02 14.55 16.23
N GLY A 24 -1.59 15.80 16.47
CA GLY A 24 -2.12 16.96 15.78
C GLY A 24 -3.62 17.15 16.01
N CYS A 25 -4.33 17.55 14.95
CA CYS A 25 -5.78 17.71 14.94
C CYS A 25 -6.48 16.34 14.92
N GLY A 26 -7.58 16.24 15.64
CA GLY A 26 -8.44 15.06 15.68
C GLY A 26 -9.92 15.43 15.69
N VAL A 27 -10.79 14.47 15.38
CA VAL A 27 -12.24 14.56 15.55
C VAL A 27 -12.62 13.97 16.91
N TYR A 28 -13.48 14.65 17.65
CA TYR A 28 -13.87 14.28 19.01
C TYR A 28 -15.38 14.37 19.17
N SER A 29 -15.93 13.43 19.95
CA SER A 29 -17.34 13.47 20.34
C SER A 29 -17.63 14.69 21.22
N SER A 30 -18.74 15.38 20.95
CA SER A 30 -19.20 16.57 21.67
C SER A 30 -20.57 16.36 22.32
N ASN A 31 -21.48 15.66 21.64
CA ASN A 31 -22.81 15.25 22.13
C ASN A 31 -23.19 13.92 21.45
N ASP A 32 -24.14 13.17 21.99
CA ASP A 32 -24.64 11.97 21.29
C ASP A 32 -25.42 12.37 20.03
N ALA A 33 -24.96 11.92 18.87
CA ALA A 33 -25.70 12.01 17.61
C ALA A 33 -26.82 10.95 17.61
N SER A 34 -28.07 11.38 17.49
CA SER A 34 -29.23 10.49 17.59
C SER A 34 -29.32 9.44 16.47
N ASP A 35 -28.76 9.76 15.31
CA ASP A 35 -28.72 8.92 14.11
C ASP A 35 -27.36 8.20 13.94
N GLY A 36 -26.40 8.42 14.85
CA GLY A 36 -25.04 7.89 14.75
C GLY A 36 -24.16 8.58 13.71
N ILE A 37 -24.66 9.57 12.98
CA ILE A 37 -23.90 10.34 11.98
C ILE A 37 -23.16 11.46 12.71
N LEU A 38 -21.83 11.46 12.60
CA LEU A 38 -20.95 12.33 13.38
C LEU A 38 -20.52 13.59 12.62
N LEU A 39 -20.34 13.47 11.31
CA LEU A 39 -19.89 14.55 10.43
C LEU A 39 -20.44 14.31 9.03
N VAL A 40 -20.95 15.34 8.36
CA VAL A 40 -21.38 15.31 6.97
C VAL A 40 -20.59 16.36 6.20
N VAL A 41 -20.04 16.00 5.04
CA VAL A 41 -19.25 16.90 4.18
C VAL A 41 -19.78 16.76 2.74
N PRO A 42 -20.27 17.84 2.12
CA PRO A 42 -20.60 17.83 0.69
C PRO A 42 -19.40 17.40 -0.15
N LEU A 43 -19.62 16.52 -1.13
CA LEU A 43 -18.57 16.04 -2.02
C LEU A 43 -17.99 17.15 -2.89
N GLU A 44 -18.70 18.28 -3.02
CA GLU A 44 -18.17 19.46 -3.68
C GLU A 44 -16.94 20.05 -2.96
N LEU A 45 -16.79 19.77 -1.66
CA LEU A 45 -15.62 20.15 -0.87
C LEU A 45 -14.49 19.11 -0.90
N ALA A 46 -14.72 17.94 -1.50
CA ALA A 46 -13.65 16.98 -1.69
C ALA A 46 -12.65 17.51 -2.73
N ILE A 47 -11.36 17.40 -2.42
CA ILE A 47 -10.28 17.65 -3.37
C ILE A 47 -9.94 16.31 -4.01
N THR A 48 -10.20 16.18 -5.31
CA THR A 48 -9.98 14.95 -6.09
C THR A 48 -9.32 15.28 -7.43
N PRO A 49 -8.65 14.33 -8.10
CA PRO A 49 -8.02 14.55 -9.40
C PRO A 49 -8.99 15.16 -10.42
N MET A 50 -10.23 14.67 -10.45
CA MET A 50 -11.28 15.16 -11.36
C MET A 50 -11.66 16.61 -11.08
N ARG A 51 -11.67 17.03 -9.80
CA ARG A 51 -11.91 18.43 -9.44
C ARG A 51 -10.75 19.32 -9.83
N VAL A 52 -9.51 18.82 -9.74
CA VAL A 52 -8.32 19.53 -10.26
C VAL A 52 -8.42 19.71 -11.78
N LEU A 53 -8.83 18.67 -12.50
CA LEU A 53 -9.04 18.73 -13.95
C LEU A 53 -10.17 19.68 -14.35
N GLN A 54 -11.18 19.87 -13.50
CA GLN A 54 -12.29 20.81 -13.70
C GLN A 54 -11.98 22.24 -13.20
N ASP A 55 -10.85 22.44 -12.51
CA ASP A 55 -10.52 23.72 -11.91
C ASP A 55 -10.36 24.81 -12.99
N PRO A 56 -10.94 26.02 -12.82
CA PRO A 56 -10.87 27.07 -13.83
C PRO A 56 -9.45 27.59 -14.12
N LEU A 57 -8.54 27.50 -13.14
CA LEU A 57 -7.16 27.98 -13.26
C LEU A 57 -6.21 26.86 -13.70
N LEU A 58 -6.30 25.71 -13.05
CA LEU A 58 -5.38 24.59 -13.22
C LEU A 58 -5.81 23.63 -14.34
N GLY A 59 -7.12 23.53 -14.60
CA GLY A 59 -7.71 22.43 -15.36
C GLY A 59 -7.27 22.38 -16.82
N SER A 60 -7.03 23.51 -17.49
CA SER A 60 -6.60 23.51 -18.91
C SER A 60 -5.24 22.84 -19.09
N GLU A 61 -4.24 23.27 -18.32
CA GLU A 61 -2.88 22.72 -18.35
C GLU A 61 -2.87 21.27 -17.83
N CYS A 62 -3.60 20.99 -16.75
CA CYS A 62 -3.67 19.65 -16.18
C CYS A 62 -4.31 18.64 -17.15
N ARG A 63 -5.41 19.00 -17.82
CA ARG A 63 -6.08 18.12 -18.80
C ARG A 63 -5.18 17.82 -20.01
N ALA A 64 -4.43 18.81 -20.50
CA ALA A 64 -3.52 18.60 -21.62
C ALA A 64 -2.48 17.52 -21.28
N SER A 65 -1.75 17.70 -20.16
CA SER A 65 -0.74 16.73 -19.73
C SER A 65 -1.32 15.38 -19.30
N PHE A 66 -2.54 15.35 -18.74
CA PHE A 66 -3.18 14.11 -18.31
C PHE A 66 -3.62 13.26 -19.51
N ASN A 67 -4.23 13.88 -20.52
CA ASN A 67 -4.66 13.19 -21.74
C ASN A 67 -3.48 12.66 -22.57
N GLU A 68 -2.31 13.31 -22.47
CA GLU A 68 -1.06 12.86 -23.08
C GLU A 68 -0.37 11.74 -22.27
N GLY A 69 -0.91 11.38 -21.10
CA GLY A 69 -0.35 10.36 -20.20
C GLY A 69 0.93 10.80 -19.48
N GLU A 70 1.24 12.10 -19.48
CA GLU A 70 2.46 12.61 -18.85
C GLU A 70 2.34 12.82 -17.33
N VAL A 71 1.12 12.85 -16.79
CA VAL A 71 0.83 13.05 -15.37
C VAL A 71 -0.25 12.09 -14.92
N ASP A 72 -0.14 11.60 -13.68
CA ASP A 72 -1.13 10.74 -13.03
C ASP A 72 -1.96 11.51 -12.01
N ASP A 73 -2.98 10.86 -11.46
CA ASP A 73 -3.88 11.41 -10.43
C ASP A 73 -3.12 11.99 -9.22
N ARG A 74 -2.05 11.31 -8.80
CA ARG A 74 -1.23 11.74 -7.66
C ARG A 74 -0.46 13.03 -7.98
N PHE A 75 0.07 13.15 -9.19
CA PHE A 75 0.69 14.40 -9.63
C PHE A 75 -0.32 15.56 -9.59
N LEU A 76 -1.54 15.35 -10.09
CA LEU A 76 -2.60 16.37 -10.08
C LEU A 76 -2.92 16.84 -8.65
N MET A 77 -3.09 15.89 -7.73
CA MET A 77 -3.35 16.18 -6.32
C MET A 77 -2.21 16.97 -5.68
N ASN A 78 -0.97 16.52 -5.86
CA ASN A 78 0.20 17.19 -5.31
C ASN A 78 0.40 18.59 -5.90
N LEU A 79 0.16 18.76 -7.20
CA LEU A 79 0.23 20.05 -7.88
C LEU A 79 -0.81 21.02 -7.31
N PHE A 80 -2.07 20.58 -7.22
CA PHE A 80 -3.17 21.40 -6.69
C PHE A 80 -2.86 21.88 -5.26
N LEU A 81 -2.47 20.97 -4.37
CA LEU A 81 -2.13 21.30 -2.99
C LEU A 81 -0.95 22.27 -2.92
N THR A 82 0.07 22.09 -3.76
CA THR A 82 1.24 22.98 -3.82
C THR A 82 0.83 24.39 -4.27
N VAL A 83 0.01 24.51 -5.31
CA VAL A 83 -0.45 25.80 -5.83
C VAL A 83 -1.35 26.50 -4.81
N GLU A 84 -2.38 25.83 -4.31
CA GLU A 84 -3.34 26.43 -3.38
C GLU A 84 -2.71 26.84 -2.04
N ARG A 85 -1.65 26.15 -1.60
CA ARG A 85 -0.85 26.57 -0.43
C ARG A 85 -0.12 27.91 -0.64
N LEU A 86 0.37 28.16 -1.84
CA LEU A 86 1.13 29.38 -2.19
C LEU A 86 0.25 30.52 -2.71
N ARG A 87 -0.97 30.18 -3.11
CA ARG A 87 -1.95 31.10 -3.69
C ARG A 87 -2.53 32.02 -2.63
N LYS A 88 -2.32 33.33 -2.81
CA LYS A 88 -2.74 34.39 -1.87
C LYS A 88 -4.25 34.41 -1.60
N ASN A 89 -5.06 34.23 -2.65
CA ASN A 89 -6.52 34.32 -2.59
C ASN A 89 -7.20 32.94 -2.60
N SER A 90 -6.52 31.91 -2.10
CA SER A 90 -7.08 30.56 -2.04
C SER A 90 -8.31 30.51 -1.13
N SER A 91 -9.43 30.01 -1.67
CA SER A 91 -10.62 29.70 -0.87
C SER A 91 -10.40 28.53 0.09
N TRP A 92 -9.38 27.71 -0.16
CA TRP A 92 -9.00 26.55 0.65
C TRP A 92 -8.11 26.90 1.83
N LYS A 93 -7.59 28.13 1.91
CA LYS A 93 -6.66 28.56 2.95
C LYS A 93 -7.11 28.22 4.38
N PRO A 94 -8.39 28.39 4.79
CA PRO A 94 -8.84 28.01 6.13
C PRO A 94 -8.74 26.51 6.44
N TYR A 95 -8.79 25.65 5.42
CA TYR A 95 -8.55 24.21 5.56
C TYR A 95 -7.05 23.89 5.51
N LEU A 96 -6.32 24.43 4.54
CA LEU A 96 -4.89 24.17 4.38
C LEU A 96 -4.06 24.66 5.57
N ASP A 97 -4.42 25.78 6.18
CA ASP A 97 -3.75 26.32 7.37
C ASP A 97 -3.98 25.44 8.64
N MET A 98 -4.97 24.53 8.62
CA MET A 98 -5.20 23.55 9.68
C MET A 98 -4.42 22.24 9.48
N LEU A 99 -3.84 22.03 8.31
CA LEU A 99 -3.04 20.84 8.00
C LEU A 99 -1.65 20.92 8.66
N PRO A 100 -1.01 19.79 8.96
CA PRO A 100 0.35 19.78 9.50
C PRO A 100 1.33 20.51 8.59
N THR A 101 2.29 21.22 9.15
CA THR A 101 3.37 21.88 8.39
C THR A 101 4.60 20.99 8.20
N THR A 102 4.78 20.00 9.09
CA THR A 102 5.84 19.00 9.05
C THR A 102 5.25 17.61 9.32
N PHE A 103 6.00 16.56 9.00
CA PHE A 103 5.54 15.17 9.12
C PHE A 103 6.62 14.29 9.74
N GLY A 104 6.19 13.22 10.43
CA GLY A 104 7.08 12.22 11.03
C GLY A 104 7.49 11.10 10.07
N ASN A 105 7.27 11.26 8.76
CA ASN A 105 7.68 10.24 7.79
C ASN A 105 9.15 10.44 7.36
N PRO A 106 9.86 9.38 6.96
CA PRO A 106 11.30 9.43 6.65
C PRO A 106 11.72 10.43 5.56
N LEU A 107 10.79 10.89 4.69
CA LEU A 107 11.10 11.91 3.69
C LEU A 107 11.44 13.27 4.34
N TRP A 108 11.02 13.49 5.60
CA TRP A 108 11.28 14.70 6.38
C TRP A 108 12.43 14.55 7.39
N PHE A 109 13.02 13.36 7.50
CA PHE A 109 14.07 13.10 8.46
C PHE A 109 15.34 13.86 8.11
N THR A 110 16.02 14.33 9.16
CA THR A 110 17.42 14.74 9.06
C THR A 110 18.30 13.53 8.69
N ASP A 111 19.52 13.79 8.24
CA ASP A 111 20.45 12.72 7.89
C ASP A 111 20.71 11.78 9.09
N ASP A 112 20.87 12.34 10.30
CA ASP A 112 21.05 11.57 11.53
C ASP A 112 19.82 10.71 11.87
N GLU A 113 18.60 11.23 11.68
CA GLU A 113 17.37 10.47 11.92
C GLU A 113 17.17 9.36 10.88
N LEU A 114 17.56 9.61 9.63
CA LEU A 114 17.50 8.63 8.56
C LEU A 114 18.51 7.50 8.76
N LEU A 115 19.71 7.81 9.29
CA LEU A 115 20.71 6.80 9.62
C LEU A 115 20.23 5.77 10.65
N GLU A 116 19.25 6.11 11.49
CA GLU A 116 18.62 5.14 12.42
C GLU A 116 17.89 4.01 11.69
N LEU A 117 17.48 4.23 10.43
CA LEU A 117 16.83 3.23 9.58
C LEU A 117 17.82 2.41 8.75
N ARG A 118 19.12 2.72 8.79
CA ARG A 118 20.14 2.04 7.96
C ARG A 118 20.09 0.52 8.17
N GLY A 119 20.20 -0.22 7.07
CA GLY A 119 20.05 -1.68 7.06
C GLY A 119 18.62 -2.18 6.85
N THR A 120 17.61 -1.31 6.98
CA THR A 120 16.21 -1.65 6.70
C THR A 120 15.84 -1.42 5.23
N THR A 121 14.76 -2.06 4.78
CA THR A 121 14.13 -1.80 3.47
C THR A 121 13.70 -0.34 3.36
N LEU A 122 13.13 0.22 4.44
CA LEU A 122 12.63 1.58 4.48
C LEU A 122 13.70 2.64 4.22
N TYR A 123 14.94 2.43 4.68
CA TYR A 123 16.06 3.35 4.39
C TYR A 123 16.32 3.48 2.89
N ARG A 124 16.47 2.34 2.20
CA ARG A 124 16.74 2.32 0.74
C ARG A 124 15.57 2.92 -0.03
N ALA A 125 14.33 2.58 0.35
CA ALA A 125 13.12 3.12 -0.26
C ALA A 125 13.00 4.65 -0.08
N THR A 126 13.36 5.17 1.10
CA THR A 126 13.32 6.60 1.41
C THR A 126 14.32 7.39 0.58
N GLU A 127 15.57 6.92 0.51
CA GLU A 127 16.64 7.53 -0.30
C GLU A 127 16.23 7.63 -1.77
N LEU A 128 15.74 6.53 -2.33
CA LEU A 128 15.28 6.48 -3.72
C LEU A 128 14.13 7.46 -3.95
N GLN A 129 13.13 7.46 -3.08
CA GLN A 129 11.97 8.33 -3.22
C GLN A 129 12.32 9.82 -3.08
N LYS A 130 13.19 10.19 -2.13
CA LYS A 130 13.69 11.57 -1.98
C LYS A 130 14.31 12.05 -3.29
N LYS A 131 15.15 11.22 -3.92
CA LYS A 131 15.76 11.52 -5.22
C LYS A 131 14.74 11.65 -6.35
N THR A 132 13.78 10.72 -6.44
CA THR A 132 12.70 10.76 -7.43
C THR A 132 11.86 12.03 -7.32
N LEU A 133 11.43 12.39 -6.11
CA LEU A 133 10.64 13.61 -5.86
C LEU A 133 11.43 14.87 -6.18
N LEU A 134 12.71 14.93 -5.83
CA LEU A 134 13.57 16.08 -6.13
C LEU A 134 13.77 16.26 -7.65
N ASN A 135 13.95 15.16 -8.38
CA ASN A 135 14.05 15.19 -9.84
C ASN A 135 12.73 15.65 -10.48
N LEU A 136 11.59 15.12 -10.04
CA LEU A 136 10.27 15.53 -10.52
C LEU A 136 10.01 17.02 -10.23
N TYR A 137 10.40 17.48 -9.03
CA TYR A 137 10.29 18.88 -8.65
C TYR A 137 11.08 19.80 -9.58
N ASN A 138 12.37 19.50 -9.78
CA ASN A 138 13.26 20.31 -10.60
C ASN A 138 12.92 20.24 -12.09
N GLY A 139 12.47 19.08 -12.57
CA GLY A 139 12.22 18.83 -13.99
C GLY A 139 10.85 19.28 -14.49
N LYS A 140 9.82 19.32 -13.63
CA LYS A 140 8.43 19.61 -14.06
C LYS A 140 7.67 20.54 -13.12
N VAL A 141 7.61 20.21 -11.82
CA VAL A 141 6.71 20.91 -10.87
C VAL A 141 7.06 22.38 -10.71
N LYS A 142 8.35 22.69 -10.57
CA LYS A 142 8.82 24.04 -10.27
C LYS A 142 8.37 25.07 -11.31
N ASP A 143 8.49 24.72 -12.59
CA ASP A 143 8.14 25.63 -13.69
C ASP A 143 6.62 25.69 -13.90
N LEU A 144 5.93 24.55 -13.75
CA LEU A 144 4.48 24.49 -13.86
C LEU A 144 3.79 25.32 -12.76
N VAL A 145 4.18 25.17 -11.50
CA VAL A 145 3.62 25.94 -10.37
C VAL A 145 3.88 27.44 -10.56
N LYS A 146 5.09 27.84 -11.00
CA LYS A 146 5.39 29.24 -11.29
C LYS A 146 4.48 29.81 -12.38
N LYS A 147 4.31 29.08 -13.49
CA LYS A 147 3.40 29.47 -14.59
C LYS A 147 1.98 29.68 -14.06
N LEU A 148 1.47 28.74 -13.27
CA LEU A 148 0.10 28.79 -12.73
C LEU A 148 -0.10 29.96 -11.75
N LEU A 149 0.85 30.20 -10.84
CA LEU A 149 0.77 31.32 -9.90
C LEU A 149 0.86 32.69 -10.59
N THR A 150 1.59 32.81 -11.70
CA THR A 150 1.64 34.07 -12.47
C THR A 150 0.31 34.44 -13.12
N LEU A 151 -0.55 33.46 -13.44
CA LEU A 151 -1.87 33.71 -14.02
C LEU A 151 -2.87 34.31 -13.01
N ASP A 152 -2.64 34.13 -11.71
CA ASP A 152 -3.57 34.53 -10.63
C ASP A 152 -3.04 35.69 -9.76
N GLY A 153 -2.12 36.51 -10.30
CA GLY A 153 -1.61 37.70 -9.60
C GLY A 153 -0.43 37.45 -8.67
N GLY A 154 0.22 36.28 -8.77
CA GLY A 154 1.50 35.97 -8.12
C GLY A 154 1.39 35.17 -6.81
N SER A 155 2.55 34.80 -6.27
CA SER A 155 2.69 34.04 -5.03
C SER A 155 2.94 34.95 -3.82
N GLU A 156 2.58 34.50 -2.62
CA GLU A 156 3.01 35.16 -1.37
C GLU A 156 4.50 34.98 -1.10
N ARG A 157 5.08 33.86 -1.52
CA ARG A 157 6.49 33.50 -1.32
C ARG A 157 7.05 32.64 -2.46
N GLU A 158 8.37 32.54 -2.55
CA GLU A 158 8.98 31.64 -3.53
C GLU A 158 8.68 30.17 -3.21
N LEU A 159 8.40 29.40 -4.26
CA LEU A 159 8.23 27.95 -4.20
C LEU A 159 9.55 27.28 -3.82
N SER A 160 9.51 26.44 -2.78
CA SER A 160 10.62 25.55 -2.41
C SER A 160 10.27 24.08 -2.68
N PHE A 161 11.29 23.22 -2.65
CA PHE A 161 11.07 21.76 -2.70
C PHE A 161 10.21 21.28 -1.53
N GLU A 162 10.34 21.91 -0.36
CA GLU A 162 9.59 21.57 0.85
C GLU A 162 8.08 21.79 0.68
N ASP A 163 7.65 22.77 -0.14
CA ASP A 163 6.22 22.96 -0.46
C ASP A 163 5.63 21.79 -1.26
N PHE A 164 6.40 21.28 -2.23
CA PHE A 164 5.99 20.11 -3.00
C PHE A 164 6.05 18.83 -2.15
N LEU A 165 7.08 18.69 -1.33
CA LEU A 165 7.20 17.58 -0.39
C LEU A 165 6.06 17.58 0.64
N TRP A 166 5.64 18.77 1.08
CA TRP A 166 4.46 18.96 1.92
C TRP A 166 3.19 18.47 1.24
N ALA A 167 2.96 18.85 -0.02
CA ALA A 167 1.79 18.39 -0.76
C ALA A 167 1.75 16.86 -0.90
N ASN A 168 2.88 16.25 -1.25
CA ASN A 168 3.03 14.79 -1.30
C ASN A 168 2.72 14.15 0.06
N SER A 169 3.21 14.73 1.14
CA SER A 169 3.00 14.18 2.50
C SER A 169 1.57 14.36 2.98
N VAL A 170 0.91 15.48 2.65
CA VAL A 170 -0.52 15.67 2.89
C VAL A 170 -1.32 14.60 2.17
N PHE A 171 -1.05 14.38 0.88
CA PHE A 171 -1.76 13.35 0.11
C PHE A 171 -1.65 11.97 0.80
N TRP A 172 -0.44 11.48 1.08
CA TRP A 172 -0.26 10.16 1.68
C TRP A 172 -0.84 10.02 3.08
N THR A 173 -0.81 11.10 3.88
CA THR A 173 -1.27 11.05 5.27
C THR A 173 -2.78 11.24 5.42
N ARG A 174 -3.49 11.76 4.41
CA ARG A 174 -4.87 12.25 4.52
C ARG A 174 -5.82 11.87 3.39
N ALA A 175 -5.32 11.39 2.26
CA ALA A 175 -6.20 10.94 1.19
C ALA A 175 -7.02 9.73 1.66
N LEU A 176 -8.31 9.76 1.34
CA LEU A 176 -9.26 8.69 1.59
C LEU A 176 -9.69 8.11 0.24
N SER A 177 -10.05 6.83 0.24
CA SER A 177 -10.76 6.24 -0.89
C SER A 177 -12.24 6.65 -0.81
N ILE A 178 -12.68 7.44 -1.78
CA ILE A 178 -14.01 8.03 -1.86
C ILE A 178 -14.82 7.26 -2.91
N PRO A 179 -15.86 6.50 -2.53
CA PRO A 179 -16.74 5.83 -3.48
C PRO A 179 -17.69 6.85 -4.12
N LEU A 180 -17.35 7.34 -5.31
CA LEU A 180 -18.12 8.36 -6.02
C LEU A 180 -19.03 7.72 -7.09
N PRO A 181 -20.26 8.23 -7.29
CA PRO A 181 -21.06 7.85 -8.45
C PRO A 181 -20.34 8.19 -9.75
N HIS A 182 -20.35 7.31 -10.75
CA HIS A 182 -19.71 7.54 -12.04
C HIS A 182 -20.13 8.89 -12.68
N SER A 183 -21.41 9.26 -12.58
CA SER A 183 -21.93 10.54 -13.09
C SER A 183 -21.35 11.78 -12.39
N PHE A 184 -20.87 11.63 -11.15
CA PHE A 184 -20.21 12.70 -10.40
C PHE A 184 -18.75 12.87 -10.84
N VAL A 185 -18.08 11.75 -11.15
CA VAL A 185 -16.69 11.72 -11.64
C VAL A 185 -16.60 12.20 -13.09
N PHE A 186 -17.53 11.74 -13.93
CA PHE A 186 -17.59 12.02 -15.36
C PHE A 186 -18.92 12.72 -15.69
N PRO A 187 -19.06 14.03 -15.40
CA PRO A 187 -20.27 14.77 -15.73
C PRO A 187 -20.47 14.76 -17.25
N GLN A 188 -21.66 14.37 -17.70
CA GLN A 188 -22.02 14.47 -19.11
C GLN A 188 -22.04 15.94 -19.50
N ILE A 189 -21.12 16.35 -20.37
CA ILE A 189 -21.11 17.68 -20.95
C ILE A 189 -22.30 17.73 -21.91
N HIS A 190 -23.42 18.33 -21.47
CA HIS A 190 -24.44 18.77 -22.41
C HIS A 190 -23.85 19.95 -23.19
N GLU A 191 -23.25 19.66 -24.34
CA GLU A 191 -23.14 20.66 -25.38
C GLU A 191 -24.56 21.09 -25.74
N GLU A 192 -24.95 22.29 -25.31
CA GLU A 192 -26.13 22.98 -25.81
C GLU A 192 -25.96 23.11 -27.33
N GLN A 193 -26.51 22.15 -28.08
CA GLN A 193 -26.77 22.32 -29.50
C GLN A 193 -27.82 23.43 -29.62
N ASN A 194 -27.32 24.66 -29.71
CA ASN A 194 -28.08 25.79 -30.21
C ASN A 194 -28.70 25.37 -31.54
N GLY A 195 -30.03 25.25 -31.52
CA GLY A 195 -30.81 24.74 -32.63
C GLY A 195 -30.57 25.52 -33.92
N CYS A 196 -30.28 24.78 -34.98
CA CYS A 196 -30.74 25.15 -36.30
C CYS A 196 -31.34 23.92 -36.97
N LEU A 197 -32.67 23.88 -36.96
CA LEU A 197 -33.48 23.00 -37.79
C LEU A 197 -33.21 23.32 -39.26
N SER A 198 -32.75 22.33 -40.03
CA SER A 198 -33.10 22.28 -41.45
C SER A 198 -32.93 20.89 -42.06
N ILE A 199 -34.09 20.25 -42.24
CA ILE A 199 -34.56 19.56 -43.45
C ILE A 199 -33.86 18.23 -43.80
N GLU A 200 -34.63 17.17 -43.58
CA GLU A 200 -34.54 15.85 -44.20
C GLU A 200 -34.19 15.92 -45.69
N LYS A 201 -33.23 15.09 -46.11
CA LYS A 201 -33.33 14.37 -47.38
C LYS A 201 -32.70 12.99 -47.26
N SER A 202 -33.52 12.03 -47.65
CA SER A 202 -33.33 10.59 -47.68
C SER A 202 -32.23 10.11 -48.63
N SER A 203 -31.74 8.90 -48.31
CA SER A 203 -31.22 7.83 -49.18
C SER A 203 -29.99 8.11 -50.04
N GLU A 204 -28.92 7.35 -49.82
CA GLU A 204 -28.61 6.16 -50.64
C GLU A 204 -27.42 5.37 -50.06
N ALA A 205 -27.57 4.05 -50.06
CA ALA A 205 -26.52 3.10 -49.73
C ALA A 205 -25.60 2.88 -50.94
N SER A 206 -24.29 2.77 -50.72
CA SER A 206 -23.44 1.95 -51.59
C SER A 206 -22.20 1.43 -50.86
N THR A 207 -21.92 0.18 -51.18
CA THR A 207 -20.92 -0.77 -50.71
C THR A 207 -19.50 -0.49 -51.19
N ASP A 208 -18.54 -0.87 -50.34
CA ASP A 208 -17.22 -1.45 -50.61
C ASP A 208 -16.25 -0.81 -51.63
N ARG A 209 -15.06 -0.41 -51.15
CA ARG A 209 -13.81 -1.18 -51.40
C ARG A 209 -12.57 -0.58 -50.72
N ASN A 210 -11.84 -1.51 -50.10
CA ASN A 210 -10.49 -1.44 -49.52
C ASN A 210 -9.42 -0.68 -50.34
N SER A 211 -8.53 0.02 -49.62
CA SER A 211 -7.08 -0.21 -49.73
C SER A 211 -6.32 0.34 -48.51
N SER A 212 -5.87 -0.60 -47.68
CA SER A 212 -4.64 -0.70 -46.89
C SER A 212 -3.69 0.51 -46.81
N ASN A 213 -3.30 0.87 -45.58
CA ASN A 213 -1.90 0.78 -45.16
C ASN A 213 -1.79 0.73 -43.62
N GLU A 214 -0.94 -0.21 -43.19
CA GLU A 214 -0.57 -0.60 -41.83
C GLU A 214 0.09 0.55 -41.04
N ILE A 215 0.00 0.49 -39.69
CA ILE A 215 1.13 0.64 -38.75
C ILE A 215 0.69 0.16 -37.34
N ILE A 216 1.26 -0.98 -36.95
CA ILE A 216 1.90 -1.35 -35.67
C ILE A 216 1.09 -1.30 -34.35
N ASN A 217 0.93 -2.51 -33.80
CA ASN A 217 0.53 -2.90 -32.45
C ASN A 217 1.32 -2.25 -31.30
N GLY A 218 0.59 -1.86 -30.24
CA GLY A 218 1.07 -1.75 -28.86
C GLY A 218 0.05 -2.38 -27.90
N LYS A 219 0.27 -3.66 -27.56
CA LYS A 219 -0.28 -4.42 -26.42
C LYS A 219 0.11 -3.77 -25.09
N ASP A 220 -0.49 -4.01 -23.92
CA ASP A 220 -1.69 -4.70 -23.43
C ASP A 220 -1.79 -4.21 -21.97
N VAL A 221 -2.95 -3.70 -21.54
CA VAL A 221 -3.29 -3.50 -20.12
C VAL A 221 -4.06 -4.75 -19.69
N LYS A 222 -3.55 -5.50 -18.70
CA LYS A 222 -4.24 -6.67 -18.14
C LYS A 222 -5.11 -6.26 -16.95
N GLU A 223 -6.41 -6.29 -17.19
CA GLU A 223 -7.51 -6.35 -16.22
C GLU A 223 -7.51 -7.68 -15.44
N CYS A 224 -8.05 -7.64 -14.22
CA CYS A 224 -8.31 -8.78 -13.34
C CYS A 224 -9.52 -9.59 -13.83
N GLU A 225 -9.33 -10.89 -14.05
CA GLU A 225 -10.41 -11.86 -14.24
C GLU A 225 -10.89 -12.41 -12.88
N VAL A 226 -12.20 -12.25 -12.62
CA VAL A 226 -12.96 -13.03 -11.63
C VAL A 226 -13.71 -14.12 -12.40
N THR A 227 -13.54 -15.36 -11.97
CA THR A 227 -14.15 -16.56 -12.57
C THR A 227 -15.67 -16.59 -12.36
N GLY A 228 -16.42 -16.75 -13.45
CA GLY A 228 -17.86 -17.01 -13.44
C GLY A 228 -18.17 -18.32 -14.16
N ASN A 229 -18.98 -19.17 -13.54
CA ASN A 229 -19.63 -20.31 -14.19
C ASN A 229 -20.78 -19.81 -15.06
N ASP A 230 -20.85 -20.31 -16.30
CA ASP A 230 -21.86 -20.01 -17.31
C ASP A 230 -23.26 -20.47 -16.90
N VAL A 231 -24.23 -19.55 -16.90
CA VAL A 231 -25.61 -19.79 -17.35
C VAL A 231 -26.11 -18.52 -18.04
N GLU A 232 -26.16 -18.53 -19.37
CA GLU A 232 -26.93 -17.54 -20.15
C GLU A 232 -28.42 -17.70 -19.84
N VAL A 233 -29.12 -16.59 -19.58
CA VAL A 233 -30.41 -16.21 -20.21
C VAL A 233 -30.92 -14.87 -19.64
N ALA A 234 -31.16 -13.95 -20.59
CA ALA A 234 -32.09 -12.81 -20.62
C ALA A 234 -31.84 -11.57 -19.75
N GLU A 235 -31.42 -10.52 -20.46
CA GLU A 235 -31.66 -9.09 -20.25
C GLU A 235 -32.78 -8.72 -19.25
N ASN A 236 -32.35 -8.12 -18.14
CA ASN A 236 -33.09 -7.05 -17.47
C ASN A 236 -32.05 -5.99 -17.10
N ILE A 237 -32.07 -4.86 -17.81
CA ILE A 237 -31.25 -3.68 -17.50
C ILE A 237 -31.74 -3.12 -16.16
N SER A 238 -31.11 -3.52 -15.06
CA SER A 238 -31.12 -2.74 -13.83
C SER A 238 -29.94 -1.79 -13.89
N VAL A 239 -30.21 -0.48 -13.92
CA VAL A 239 -29.19 0.57 -13.79
C VAL A 239 -28.57 0.45 -12.40
N GLN A 240 -27.53 -0.35 -12.28
CA GLN A 240 -26.64 -0.35 -11.14
C GLN A 240 -25.72 0.84 -11.38
N ASN A 241 -25.88 1.91 -10.61
CA ASN A 241 -25.00 3.08 -10.70
C ASN A 241 -23.57 2.62 -10.44
N ASP A 242 -22.72 2.61 -11.47
CA ASP A 242 -21.31 2.27 -11.33
C ASP A 242 -20.67 3.23 -10.31
N ILE A 243 -20.14 2.67 -9.22
CA ILE A 243 -19.40 3.40 -8.19
C ILE A 243 -17.93 3.34 -8.56
N VAL A 244 -17.27 4.49 -8.62
CA VAL A 244 -15.85 4.63 -8.90
C VAL A 244 -15.14 5.10 -7.64
N CYS A 245 -14.16 4.33 -7.17
CA CYS A 245 -13.34 4.73 -6.03
C CYS A 245 -12.26 5.72 -6.47
N VAL A 246 -12.22 6.88 -5.81
CA VAL A 246 -11.28 7.96 -6.12
C VAL A 246 -10.51 8.33 -4.86
N GLU A 247 -9.19 8.43 -4.95
CA GLU A 247 -8.37 8.93 -3.84
C GLU A 247 -8.41 10.46 -3.78
N GLY A 248 -8.77 11.01 -2.61
CA GLY A 248 -8.90 12.45 -2.44
C GLY A 248 -8.97 12.89 -0.97
N LEU A 249 -8.89 14.19 -0.74
CA LEU A 249 -9.00 14.77 0.60
C LEU A 249 -10.44 15.21 0.85
N VAL A 250 -10.96 14.92 2.04
CA VAL A 250 -12.33 15.30 2.44
C VAL A 250 -12.24 16.17 3.70
N PRO A 251 -12.22 17.51 3.56
CA PRO A 251 -12.01 18.43 4.67
C PRO A 251 -12.93 18.16 5.85
N GLY A 252 -12.35 17.81 7.00
CA GLY A 252 -13.11 17.46 8.19
C GLY A 252 -12.95 15.99 8.54
N ILE A 253 -13.36 15.10 7.63
CA ILE A 253 -13.26 13.64 7.82
C ILE A 253 -11.79 13.21 7.83
N ASP A 254 -10.97 13.83 7.00
CA ASP A 254 -9.53 13.61 6.92
C ASP A 254 -8.75 13.99 8.21
N PHE A 255 -9.38 14.63 9.20
CA PHE A 255 -8.80 14.86 10.53
C PHE A 255 -9.00 13.67 11.49
N CYS A 256 -9.72 12.61 11.11
CA CYS A 256 -9.86 11.45 11.97
C CYS A 256 -8.53 10.70 12.06
N ASN A 257 -8.02 10.49 13.27
CA ASN A 257 -6.78 9.72 13.50
C ASN A 257 -7.01 8.20 13.40
N HIS A 258 -5.93 7.46 13.22
CA HIS A 258 -5.94 6.00 13.19
C HIS A 258 -6.14 5.36 14.57
N ASP A 259 -6.94 4.29 14.62
CA ASP A 259 -6.93 3.29 15.70
C ASP A 259 -7.22 1.89 15.13
N LEU A 260 -6.60 0.86 15.69
CA LEU A 260 -6.88 -0.55 15.34
C LEU A 260 -8.34 -0.93 15.63
N LYS A 261 -8.98 -0.26 16.60
CA LYS A 261 -10.40 -0.38 16.92
C LYS A 261 -11.10 0.93 16.55
N ALA A 262 -11.26 1.15 15.25
CA ALA A 262 -11.92 2.31 14.69
C ALA A 262 -13.27 2.58 15.38
N ALA A 263 -13.48 3.83 15.79
CA ALA A 263 -14.73 4.29 16.39
C ALA A 263 -15.77 4.67 15.34
N ALA A 264 -15.34 4.89 14.09
CA ALA A 264 -16.19 5.29 12.99
C ALA A 264 -15.71 4.74 11.64
N THR A 265 -16.62 4.69 10.68
CA THR A 265 -16.40 4.44 9.25
C THR A 265 -16.95 5.62 8.45
N TRP A 266 -16.71 5.64 7.14
CA TRP A 266 -17.26 6.66 6.26
C TRP A 266 -18.02 6.04 5.09
N GLU A 267 -19.05 6.73 4.63
CA GLU A 267 -19.91 6.32 3.52
C GLU A 267 -20.30 7.53 2.67
N VAL A 268 -20.80 7.28 1.46
CA VAL A 268 -21.27 8.32 0.53
C VAL A 268 -22.78 8.20 0.32
N ASP A 269 -23.48 9.30 0.55
CA ASP A 269 -24.89 9.47 0.22
C ASP A 269 -25.04 10.36 -1.02
N ALA A 270 -25.25 9.72 -2.17
CA ALA A 270 -25.45 10.42 -3.44
C ALA A 270 -26.76 11.24 -3.46
N THR A 271 -27.78 10.82 -2.71
CA THR A 271 -29.15 11.35 -2.81
C THR A 271 -29.48 12.38 -1.74
N GLY A 272 -28.80 12.32 -0.59
CA GLY A 272 -29.18 13.02 0.63
C GLY A 272 -30.33 12.33 1.40
N SER A 273 -30.65 11.07 1.10
CA SER A 273 -31.73 10.35 1.80
C SER A 273 -31.37 9.96 3.23
N VAL A 274 -30.07 9.78 3.51
CA VAL A 274 -29.53 9.43 4.82
C VAL A 274 -29.11 10.69 5.57
N THR A 275 -28.35 11.56 4.91
CA THR A 275 -27.76 12.74 5.56
C THR A 275 -28.64 13.98 5.46
N GLY A 276 -29.61 14.03 4.55
CA GLY A 276 -30.32 15.26 4.20
C GLY A 276 -29.50 16.22 3.32
N VAL A 277 -28.25 15.88 2.99
CA VAL A 277 -27.34 16.65 2.14
C VAL A 277 -27.05 15.83 0.88
N PRO A 278 -27.49 16.27 -0.32
CA PRO A 278 -27.24 15.53 -1.55
C PRO A 278 -25.74 15.47 -1.85
N SER A 279 -25.29 14.42 -2.51
CA SER A 279 -23.88 14.20 -2.88
C SER A 279 -22.93 14.48 -1.69
N SER A 280 -23.11 13.80 -0.57
CA SER A 280 -22.29 14.03 0.63
C SER A 280 -21.57 12.76 1.07
N MET A 281 -20.40 12.96 1.69
CA MET A 281 -19.70 11.93 2.42
C MET A 281 -19.91 12.17 3.91
N TYR A 282 -20.17 11.11 4.69
CA TYR A 282 -20.43 11.23 6.11
C TYR A 282 -19.63 10.22 6.93
N LEU A 283 -19.33 10.62 8.16
CA LEU A 283 -18.68 9.81 9.18
C LEU A 283 -19.75 9.16 10.06
N LEU A 284 -19.79 7.83 10.08
CA LEU A 284 -20.77 7.03 10.80
C LEU A 284 -20.12 6.34 12.01
N SER A 285 -20.78 6.40 13.17
CA SER A 285 -20.33 5.67 14.36
C SER A 285 -20.34 4.15 14.14
N ALA A 286 -19.22 3.49 14.42
CA ALA A 286 -19.13 2.03 14.47
C ALA A 286 -19.52 1.47 15.85
N VAL A 287 -19.77 2.32 16.85
CA VAL A 287 -20.05 1.92 18.23
C VAL A 287 -21.53 2.15 18.58
N GLN A 288 -22.20 1.11 19.10
CA GLN A 288 -23.63 1.16 19.46
C GLN A 288 -23.92 1.76 20.85
N SER A 289 -22.90 2.24 21.58
CA SER A 289 -23.03 2.85 22.91
C SER A 289 -22.84 4.36 22.85
N PRO A 290 -23.52 5.16 23.70
CA PRO A 290 -23.34 6.61 23.73
C PRO A 290 -21.87 6.97 23.88
N PHE A 291 -21.42 7.94 23.09
CA PHE A 291 -20.03 8.35 23.12
C PHE A 291 -19.75 9.02 24.46
N LYS A 292 -18.66 8.62 25.12
CA LYS A 292 -18.13 9.43 26.21
C LYS A 292 -17.71 10.77 25.61
N ILE A 293 -18.37 11.86 26.01
CA ILE A 293 -18.04 13.23 25.60
C ILE A 293 -16.52 13.45 25.72
N GLU A 294 -15.93 14.17 24.76
CA GLU A 294 -14.49 14.39 24.62
C GLU A 294 -13.65 13.16 24.22
N LYS A 295 -14.27 12.01 23.88
CA LYS A 295 -13.53 10.88 23.33
C LYS A 295 -13.21 11.12 21.86
N GLU A 296 -11.97 10.85 21.48
CA GLU A 296 -11.50 10.89 20.09
C GLU A 296 -12.28 9.88 19.23
N ILE A 297 -12.72 10.31 18.07
CA ILE A 297 -13.36 9.52 17.04
C ILE A 297 -12.27 9.17 16.03
N SER A 298 -11.82 7.93 16.07
CA SER A 298 -10.81 7.37 15.18
C SER A 298 -11.45 6.57 14.05
N ILE A 299 -10.73 6.47 12.93
CA ILE A 299 -11.03 5.58 11.81
C ILE A 299 -9.92 4.55 11.66
N SER A 300 -10.16 3.50 10.87
CA SER A 300 -9.08 2.59 10.46
C SER A 300 -8.45 3.12 9.18
N TYR A 301 -7.12 3.12 9.12
CA TYR A 301 -6.37 3.41 7.89
C TYR A 301 -6.07 2.10 7.12
N GLY A 302 -6.65 0.98 7.59
CA GLY A 302 -6.33 -0.38 7.14
C GLY A 302 -5.35 -1.09 8.09
N ASN A 303 -5.22 -2.40 7.88
CA ASN A 303 -4.30 -3.26 8.61
C ASN A 303 -2.90 -3.09 8.00
N LYS A 304 -2.12 -2.15 8.54
CA LYS A 304 -0.83 -1.73 7.98
C LYS A 304 0.33 -2.07 8.91
N GLY A 305 1.42 -2.56 8.32
CA GLY A 305 2.66 -2.80 9.06
C GLY A 305 3.36 -1.51 9.48
N ASN A 306 4.32 -1.60 10.40
CA ASN A 306 5.03 -0.40 10.86
C ASN A 306 5.88 0.24 9.75
N GLU A 307 6.30 -0.54 8.76
CA GLU A 307 6.97 -0.02 7.56
C GLU A 307 6.10 0.99 6.81
N GLU A 308 4.87 0.59 6.47
CA GLU A 308 3.90 1.45 5.76
C GLU A 308 3.44 2.62 6.64
N LEU A 309 3.13 2.36 7.92
CA LEU A 309 2.68 3.41 8.84
C LEU A 309 3.74 4.50 8.99
N LEU A 310 5.00 4.13 9.14
CA LEU A 310 6.09 5.10 9.25
C LEU A 310 6.32 5.81 7.91
N TYR A 311 6.34 5.08 6.80
CA TYR A 311 6.62 5.65 5.49
C TYR A 311 5.54 6.61 5.00
N LEU A 312 4.27 6.24 5.15
CA LEU A 312 3.14 6.99 4.59
C LEU A 312 2.56 7.98 5.61
N TYR A 313 2.43 7.58 6.87
CA TYR A 313 1.72 8.37 7.88
C TYR A 313 2.63 9.04 8.91
N GLY A 314 3.89 8.60 9.01
CA GLY A 314 4.87 9.19 9.93
C GLY A 314 4.68 8.81 11.40
N PHE A 315 4.08 7.65 11.67
CA PHE A 315 3.99 7.09 13.02
C PHE A 315 4.15 5.58 13.02
N VAL A 316 4.36 5.00 14.20
CA VAL A 316 4.45 3.55 14.42
C VAL A 316 3.56 3.13 15.58
N ILE A 317 3.16 1.86 15.57
CA ILE A 317 2.44 1.22 16.66
C ILE A 317 3.42 0.26 17.36
N ASP A 318 3.60 0.46 18.66
CA ASP A 318 4.39 -0.47 19.45
C ASP A 318 3.68 -1.82 19.53
N ASN A 319 4.43 -2.91 19.27
CA ASN A 319 3.89 -4.26 19.14
C ASN A 319 2.73 -4.40 18.13
N ASN A 320 2.82 -3.73 16.99
CA ASN A 320 1.83 -3.80 15.92
C ASN A 320 1.49 -5.28 15.55
N PRO A 321 0.21 -5.69 15.63
CA PRO A 321 -0.21 -7.04 15.23
C PRO A 321 -0.14 -7.27 13.72
N ASP A 322 -0.28 -6.21 12.93
CA ASP A 322 -0.31 -6.25 11.46
C ASP A 322 1.08 -6.02 10.84
N ASP A 323 2.14 -6.09 11.65
CA ASP A 323 3.51 -5.94 11.16
C ASP A 323 3.92 -7.11 10.26
N TYR A 324 4.86 -6.86 9.35
CA TYR A 324 5.31 -7.84 8.39
C TYR A 324 6.81 -7.70 8.12
N LEU A 325 7.41 -8.78 7.59
CA LEU A 325 8.79 -8.80 7.12
C LEU A 325 8.80 -8.91 5.59
N MET A 326 9.42 -7.95 4.90
CA MET A 326 9.62 -8.03 3.44
C MET A 326 10.94 -8.74 3.10
N VAL A 327 10.89 -9.92 2.49
CA VAL A 327 12.07 -10.63 1.98
C VAL A 327 12.25 -10.30 0.52
N HIS A 328 13.44 -9.83 0.13
CA HIS A 328 13.79 -9.55 -1.26
C HIS A 328 14.68 -10.67 -1.79
N TYR A 329 14.53 -10.99 -3.08
CA TYR A 329 15.54 -11.80 -3.75
C TYR A 329 16.54 -10.86 -4.43
N PRO A 330 17.85 -11.04 -4.20
CA PRO A 330 18.87 -10.24 -4.88
C PRO A 330 18.88 -10.61 -6.37
N VAL A 331 18.25 -9.77 -7.20
CA VAL A 331 18.10 -9.98 -8.65
C VAL A 331 19.50 -10.14 -9.29
N GLU A 332 20.46 -9.33 -8.87
CA GLU A 332 21.84 -9.41 -9.36
C GLU A 332 22.50 -10.74 -9.02
N ALA A 333 22.13 -11.38 -7.90
CA ALA A 333 22.64 -12.70 -7.57
C ALA A 333 22.00 -13.80 -8.44
N ILE A 334 20.72 -13.64 -8.80
CA ILE A 334 19.99 -14.59 -9.67
C ILE A 334 20.49 -14.52 -11.12
N GLU A 335 20.95 -13.37 -11.60
CA GLU A 335 21.57 -13.31 -12.93
C GLU A 335 22.89 -14.11 -13.01
N ASN A 336 23.55 -14.31 -11.87
CA ASN A 336 24.86 -14.96 -11.77
C ASN A 336 24.80 -16.46 -11.40
N ILE A 337 23.61 -17.03 -11.18
CA ILE A 337 23.49 -18.47 -10.88
C ILE A 337 23.56 -19.34 -12.17
N PRO A 338 23.99 -20.61 -12.07
CA PRO A 338 23.94 -21.54 -13.18
C PRO A 338 22.52 -21.68 -13.75
N PHE A 339 22.44 -21.72 -15.09
CA PHE A 339 21.18 -21.82 -15.83
C PHE A 339 20.22 -20.65 -15.57
N SER A 340 20.75 -19.45 -15.30
CA SER A 340 19.97 -18.24 -15.01
C SER A 340 18.94 -17.93 -16.09
N ASP A 341 19.27 -18.07 -17.38
CA ASP A 341 18.31 -17.84 -18.48
C ASP A 341 17.08 -18.75 -18.38
N SER A 342 17.26 -20.05 -18.19
CA SER A 342 16.17 -21.01 -18.05
C SER A 342 15.36 -20.77 -16.77
N LYS A 343 16.03 -20.47 -15.66
CA LYS A 343 15.35 -20.15 -14.40
C LYS A 343 14.53 -18.87 -14.50
N SER A 344 15.05 -17.83 -15.16
CA SER A 344 14.35 -16.58 -15.41
C SER A 344 13.08 -16.80 -16.25
N GLN A 345 13.15 -17.64 -17.29
CA GLN A 345 11.95 -18.00 -18.08
C GLN A 345 10.89 -18.70 -17.23
N LEU A 346 11.28 -19.61 -16.32
CA LEU A 346 10.35 -20.27 -15.42
C LEU A 346 9.75 -19.27 -14.41
N LEU A 347 10.55 -18.35 -13.87
CA LEU A 347 10.08 -17.29 -12.98
C LEU A 347 9.09 -16.35 -13.67
N GLU A 348 9.36 -15.95 -14.91
CA GLU A 348 8.45 -15.15 -15.74
C GLU A 348 7.13 -15.89 -16.00
N ALA A 349 7.20 -17.18 -16.36
CA ALA A 349 6.01 -18.02 -16.59
C ALA A 349 5.18 -18.20 -15.31
N GLN A 350 5.83 -18.29 -14.14
CA GLN A 350 5.19 -18.32 -12.82
C GLN A 350 4.61 -16.96 -12.40
N LYS A 351 4.91 -15.87 -13.13
CA LYS A 351 4.65 -14.49 -12.70
C LYS A 351 5.21 -14.22 -11.29
N ALA A 352 6.40 -14.78 -11.02
CA ALA A 352 7.00 -14.74 -9.70
C ALA A 352 7.27 -13.30 -9.26
N GLU A 353 6.84 -12.95 -8.04
CA GLU A 353 7.20 -11.67 -7.44
C GLU A 353 8.62 -11.73 -6.90
N MET A 354 9.42 -10.68 -7.14
CA MET A 354 10.80 -10.56 -6.63
C MET A 354 10.90 -10.05 -5.19
N ARG A 355 9.80 -10.17 -4.45
CA ARG A 355 9.74 -9.94 -3.00
C ARG A 355 8.59 -10.76 -2.42
N CYS A 356 8.67 -11.03 -1.13
CA CYS A 356 7.58 -11.66 -0.39
C CYS A 356 7.33 -10.91 0.91
N LEU A 357 6.05 -10.67 1.21
CA LEU A 357 5.62 -10.16 2.49
C LEU A 357 5.30 -11.33 3.39
N LEU A 358 5.92 -11.36 4.57
CA LEU A 358 5.65 -12.33 5.62
C LEU A 358 4.93 -11.62 6.79
N PRO A 359 3.59 -11.56 6.79
CA PRO A 359 2.81 -11.05 7.91
C PRO A 359 3.11 -11.80 9.21
N LYS A 360 3.21 -11.06 10.31
CA LYS A 360 3.41 -11.62 11.66
C LYS A 360 2.37 -12.68 12.03
N SER A 361 1.13 -12.53 11.56
CA SER A 361 0.04 -13.48 11.79
C SER A 361 0.32 -14.90 11.26
N LEU A 362 1.21 -15.05 10.26
CA LEU A 362 1.61 -16.38 9.78
C LEU A 362 2.28 -17.22 10.87
N LEU A 363 2.97 -16.58 11.81
CA LEU A 363 3.67 -17.24 12.92
C LEU A 363 2.70 -17.92 13.89
N ASP A 364 1.42 -17.51 13.96
CA ASP A 364 0.43 -18.13 14.85
C ASP A 364 0.11 -19.58 14.48
N GLY A 365 0.28 -19.94 13.20
CA GLY A 365 0.07 -21.30 12.69
C GLY A 365 1.32 -22.18 12.67
N GLY A 366 2.49 -21.62 13.00
CA GLY A 366 3.80 -22.24 12.77
C GLY A 366 4.21 -23.33 13.76
N PHE A 367 5.50 -23.66 13.72
CA PHE A 367 6.14 -24.56 14.67
C PHE A 367 6.25 -23.92 16.06
N PHE A 368 6.42 -22.59 16.11
CA PHE A 368 6.62 -21.82 17.34
C PHE A 368 5.59 -20.67 17.45
N PRO A 369 4.31 -20.98 17.73
CA PRO A 369 3.26 -19.96 17.80
C PRO A 369 3.56 -18.89 18.86
N VAL A 370 3.40 -17.62 18.46
CA VAL A 370 3.77 -16.45 19.28
C VAL A 370 2.57 -15.90 20.08
N GLY A 371 1.34 -16.29 19.73
CA GLY A 371 0.10 -15.87 20.41
C GLY A 371 -0.36 -16.77 21.57
N PHE A 372 -1.22 -16.22 22.44
CA PHE A 372 -2.03 -17.03 23.36
C PHE A 372 -2.99 -17.90 22.54
N PRO A 373 -3.27 -19.16 22.93
CA PRO A 373 -4.23 -20.00 22.23
C PRO A 373 -5.57 -19.26 22.21
N LYS A 374 -6.02 -18.82 21.03
CA LYS A 374 -7.42 -18.41 20.87
C LYS A 374 -8.26 -19.63 21.22
N ASP A 375 -9.17 -19.48 22.19
CA ASP A 375 -10.18 -20.49 22.47
C ASP A 375 -10.77 -20.93 21.13
N LYS A 376 -10.74 -22.24 20.87
CA LYS A 376 -11.37 -22.86 19.71
C LYS A 376 -12.89 -22.64 19.81
N GLY A 377 -13.34 -21.47 19.41
CA GLY A 377 -14.73 -21.09 19.29
C GLY A 377 -15.14 -21.12 17.83
N ASN A 378 -15.78 -22.22 17.46
CA ASN A 378 -16.42 -22.54 16.18
C ASN A 378 -15.51 -22.64 14.94
N ASP A 379 -15.36 -23.91 14.54
CA ASP A 379 -15.09 -24.39 13.19
C ASP A 379 -15.74 -23.50 12.12
N ASP A 380 -14.90 -22.91 11.27
CA ASP A 380 -15.11 -22.77 9.82
C ASP A 380 -13.86 -22.12 9.18
N MET A 381 -12.69 -22.74 9.37
CA MET A 381 -11.54 -22.55 8.49
C MET A 381 -10.66 -23.81 8.41
N GLU A 382 -11.28 -24.99 8.38
CA GLU A 382 -10.70 -26.11 7.62
C GLU A 382 -11.10 -25.94 6.15
N VAL A 383 -10.54 -24.93 5.47
CA VAL A 383 -10.23 -25.17 4.06
C VAL A 383 -9.04 -26.10 4.14
N ALA A 384 -9.30 -27.40 3.94
CA ALA A 384 -8.25 -28.37 3.74
C ALA A 384 -7.26 -27.77 2.74
N ARG A 385 -6.05 -27.41 3.22
CA ARG A 385 -4.88 -27.13 2.37
C ARG A 385 -4.54 -28.45 1.69
N THR A 386 -5.37 -28.81 0.73
CA THR A 386 -5.22 -30.00 -0.10
C THR A 386 -4.30 -29.56 -1.24
N CYS A 387 -3.06 -29.33 -0.89
CA CYS A 387 -2.02 -29.10 -1.87
C CYS A 387 -1.79 -30.46 -2.54
N ASN A 388 -2.06 -30.56 -3.85
CA ASN A 388 -1.64 -31.71 -4.62
C ASN A 388 -0.12 -31.63 -4.79
N TYR A 389 0.61 -32.02 -3.74
CA TYR A 389 2.09 -32.11 -3.67
C TYR A 389 2.70 -33.11 -4.66
N SER A 390 1.85 -33.86 -5.34
CA SER A 390 2.25 -34.80 -6.36
C SER A 390 1.21 -34.81 -7.45
N TRP A 391 1.66 -34.51 -8.66
CA TRP A 391 0.89 -34.73 -9.86
C TRP A 391 0.99 -36.19 -10.32
N SER A 392 2.13 -36.85 -10.08
CA SER A 392 2.33 -38.28 -10.35
C SER A 392 1.61 -39.20 -9.35
N GLY A 393 1.20 -38.67 -8.20
CA GLY A 393 0.70 -39.44 -7.05
C GLY A 393 1.78 -40.27 -6.34
N GLN A 394 3.05 -40.15 -6.77
CA GLN A 394 4.16 -40.92 -6.21
C GLN A 394 4.87 -40.19 -5.08
N ARG A 395 4.75 -38.86 -5.00
CA ARG A 395 5.40 -38.05 -3.98
C ARG A 395 4.54 -37.99 -2.73
N LYS A 396 5.10 -38.42 -1.60
CA LYS A 396 4.46 -38.25 -0.29
C LYS A 396 4.47 -36.77 0.10
N THR A 397 3.35 -36.27 0.58
CA THR A 397 3.26 -34.94 1.18
C THR A 397 4.17 -34.88 2.41
N PRO A 398 5.04 -33.85 2.53
CA PRO A 398 5.91 -33.70 3.70
C PRO A 398 5.09 -33.61 5.00
N SER A 399 5.55 -34.26 6.07
CA SER A 399 4.76 -34.34 7.32
C SER A 399 4.56 -32.97 7.99
N TYR A 400 5.47 -32.03 7.68
CA TYR A 400 5.54 -30.71 8.28
C TYR A 400 4.76 -29.62 7.50
N VAL A 401 4.16 -29.94 6.34
CA VAL A 401 3.49 -28.94 5.49
C VAL A 401 2.41 -28.14 6.23
N ASN A 402 1.64 -28.81 7.09
CA ASN A 402 0.52 -28.18 7.81
C ASN A 402 0.98 -27.15 8.85
N LYS A 403 2.29 -27.12 9.14
CA LYS A 403 2.93 -26.18 10.05
C LYS A 403 3.82 -25.17 9.35
N LEU A 404 3.95 -25.25 8.03
CA LEU A 404 4.76 -24.32 7.26
C LEU A 404 4.07 -22.95 7.19
N VAL A 405 4.79 -21.92 7.65
CA VAL A 405 4.29 -20.54 7.70
C VAL A 405 4.54 -19.74 6.43
N PHE A 406 5.28 -20.30 5.46
CA PHE A 406 5.69 -19.59 4.26
C PHE A 406 4.68 -19.79 3.13
N PRO A 407 4.30 -18.72 2.39
CA PRO A 407 3.36 -18.83 1.27
C PRO A 407 3.84 -19.79 0.17
N GLU A 408 2.89 -20.45 -0.51
CA GLU A 408 3.22 -21.42 -1.55
C GLU A 408 3.91 -20.79 -2.77
N ASP A 409 3.41 -19.64 -3.26
CA ASP A 409 4.03 -18.94 -4.40
C ASP A 409 5.45 -18.47 -4.05
N PHE A 410 5.68 -18.11 -2.79
CA PHE A 410 7.01 -17.78 -2.27
C PHE A 410 7.96 -18.98 -2.29
N LEU A 411 7.52 -20.12 -1.76
CA LEU A 411 8.31 -21.36 -1.80
C LEU A 411 8.51 -21.87 -3.21
N THR A 412 7.54 -21.70 -4.10
CA THR A 412 7.67 -22.06 -5.51
C THR A 412 8.78 -21.27 -6.17
N THR A 413 8.79 -19.96 -5.96
CA THR A 413 9.87 -19.06 -6.42
C THR A 413 11.23 -19.50 -5.88
N LEU A 414 11.32 -19.80 -4.58
CA LEU A 414 12.55 -20.28 -3.96
C LEU A 414 13.02 -21.62 -4.53
N ARG A 415 12.11 -22.56 -4.81
CA ARG A 415 12.45 -23.82 -5.49
C ARG A 415 12.97 -23.55 -6.89
N THR A 416 12.34 -22.63 -7.63
CA THR A 416 12.79 -22.26 -8.97
C THR A 416 14.22 -21.72 -8.97
N ILE A 417 14.54 -20.86 -7.99
CA ILE A 417 15.89 -20.29 -7.86
C ILE A 417 16.90 -21.37 -7.42
N ALA A 418 16.53 -22.19 -6.43
CA ALA A 418 17.42 -23.15 -5.80
C ALA A 418 17.60 -24.47 -6.58
N MET A 419 16.77 -24.74 -7.59
CA MET A 419 16.80 -26.03 -8.30
C MET A 419 18.17 -26.32 -8.91
N ARG A 420 18.57 -27.58 -8.83
CA ARG A 420 19.81 -28.11 -9.40
C ARG A 420 19.61 -28.48 -10.87
N GLU A 421 20.71 -28.81 -11.56
CA GLU A 421 20.70 -29.15 -12.98
C GLU A 421 19.82 -30.38 -13.28
N ASP A 422 19.86 -31.40 -12.43
CA ASP A 422 19.04 -32.61 -12.54
C ASP A 422 17.54 -32.30 -12.35
N GLU A 423 17.22 -31.44 -11.39
CA GLU A 423 15.84 -30.99 -11.14
C GLU A 423 15.33 -30.12 -12.29
N LEU A 424 16.15 -29.22 -12.83
CA LEU A 424 15.79 -28.40 -13.99
C LEU A 424 15.51 -29.27 -15.22
N PHE A 425 16.35 -30.27 -15.49
CA PHE A 425 16.11 -31.22 -16.59
C PHE A 425 14.79 -31.97 -16.39
N HIS A 426 14.49 -32.37 -15.14
CA HIS A 426 13.24 -33.05 -14.84
C HIS A 426 12.01 -32.14 -15.02
N VAL A 427 12.09 -30.87 -14.59
CA VAL A 427 11.04 -29.86 -14.86
C VAL A 427 10.81 -29.71 -16.36
N SER A 428 11.87 -29.54 -17.15
CA SER A 428 11.77 -29.44 -18.60
C SER A 428 11.11 -30.67 -19.22
N SER A 429 11.49 -31.87 -18.79
CA SER A 429 10.88 -33.12 -19.26
C SER A 429 9.38 -33.19 -18.94
N LEU A 430 8.96 -32.79 -17.73
CA LEU A 430 7.54 -32.76 -17.35
C LEU A 430 6.75 -31.74 -18.16
N LEU A 431 7.34 -30.59 -18.47
CA LEU A 431 6.71 -29.56 -19.29
C LEU A 431 6.63 -29.99 -20.77
N GLU A 432 7.64 -30.68 -21.29
CA GLU A 432 7.59 -31.26 -22.64
C GLU A 432 6.47 -32.32 -22.78
N GLU A 433 6.23 -33.13 -21.75
CA GLU A 433 5.10 -34.08 -21.73
C GLU A 433 3.73 -33.40 -21.78
N LEU A 434 3.60 -32.21 -21.16
CA LEU A 434 2.36 -31.44 -21.13
C LEU A 434 2.10 -30.66 -22.42
N VAL A 435 3.16 -30.05 -22.94
CA VAL A 435 3.06 -28.99 -23.94
C VAL A 435 3.53 -29.46 -25.32
N GLY A 436 4.05 -30.68 -25.41
CA GLY A 436 4.59 -31.29 -26.63
C GLY A 436 6.07 -30.96 -26.84
N THR A 437 6.79 -31.87 -27.50
CA THR A 437 8.17 -31.63 -27.96
C THR A 437 8.15 -30.57 -29.05
N GLU A 438 8.77 -29.41 -28.82
CA GLU A 438 8.85 -28.22 -29.71
C GLU A 438 7.76 -27.14 -29.60
N GLY A 439 7.27 -26.84 -28.38
CA GLY A 439 6.66 -25.53 -28.11
C GLY A 439 5.37 -25.23 -28.89
N GLU A 440 4.53 -26.25 -29.11
CA GLU A 440 3.21 -26.10 -29.73
C GLU A 440 2.30 -25.12 -28.96
N ARG A 441 2.59 -24.96 -27.66
CA ARG A 441 1.95 -24.03 -26.73
C ARG A 441 2.99 -23.52 -25.72
N GLN A 442 2.69 -22.42 -25.02
CA GLN A 442 3.47 -21.98 -23.86
C GLN A 442 2.84 -22.57 -22.58
N PRO A 443 3.64 -23.10 -21.63
CA PRO A 443 3.10 -23.64 -20.40
C PRO A 443 2.40 -22.55 -19.58
N THR A 444 1.29 -22.90 -18.94
CA THR A 444 0.59 -22.02 -18.00
C THR A 444 1.32 -21.93 -16.67
N ASP A 445 1.04 -20.89 -15.90
CA ASP A 445 1.60 -20.70 -14.57
C ASP A 445 1.31 -21.88 -13.64
N VAL A 446 0.13 -22.48 -13.73
CA VAL A 446 -0.27 -23.65 -12.93
C VAL A 446 0.57 -24.89 -13.32
N GLU A 447 0.77 -25.11 -14.62
CA GLU A 447 1.59 -26.22 -15.13
C GLU A 447 3.05 -26.09 -14.72
N VAL A 448 3.63 -24.88 -14.84
CA VAL A 448 5.01 -24.61 -14.40
C VAL A 448 5.15 -24.80 -12.90
N ARG A 449 4.21 -24.29 -12.09
CA ARG A 449 4.22 -24.52 -10.64
C ARG A 449 4.16 -26.01 -10.33
N ALA A 450 3.21 -26.75 -10.91
CA ALA A 450 3.08 -28.18 -10.68
C ALA A 450 4.35 -28.96 -11.03
N ALA A 451 4.98 -28.67 -12.18
CA ALA A 451 6.23 -29.31 -12.59
C ALA A 451 7.39 -29.02 -11.60
N VAL A 452 7.51 -27.77 -11.14
CA VAL A 452 8.52 -27.39 -10.13
C VAL A 452 8.27 -28.08 -8.80
N TRP A 453 7.02 -28.16 -8.35
CA TRP A 453 6.66 -28.86 -7.11
C TRP A 453 6.82 -30.38 -7.21
N GLU A 454 6.68 -30.98 -8.39
CA GLU A 454 6.95 -32.41 -8.58
C GLU A 454 8.46 -32.68 -8.56
N ALA A 455 9.24 -31.89 -9.30
CA ALA A 455 10.65 -32.14 -9.51
C ALA A 455 11.57 -31.69 -8.37
N CYS A 456 11.23 -30.61 -7.67
CA CYS A 456 12.13 -29.96 -6.72
C CYS A 456 11.83 -30.33 -5.25
N GLY A 457 12.89 -30.62 -4.50
CA GLY A 457 12.87 -30.74 -3.05
C GLY A 457 12.54 -29.44 -2.30
N ASP A 458 12.22 -29.55 -1.01
CA ASP A 458 12.06 -28.38 -0.14
C ASP A 458 13.41 -27.89 0.42
N SER A 459 14.37 -28.79 0.60
CA SER A 459 15.63 -28.49 1.30
C SER A 459 16.44 -27.37 0.65
N GLY A 460 16.58 -27.36 -0.69
CA GLY A 460 17.26 -26.28 -1.41
C GLY A 460 16.58 -24.92 -1.24
N ALA A 461 15.25 -24.89 -1.36
CA ALA A 461 14.46 -23.67 -1.19
C ALA A 461 14.50 -23.13 0.25
N LEU A 462 14.40 -24.02 1.23
CA LEU A 462 14.45 -23.67 2.65
C LEU A 462 15.86 -23.23 3.07
N GLN A 463 16.92 -23.83 2.52
CA GLN A 463 18.29 -23.36 2.73
C GLN A 463 18.48 -21.95 2.17
N LEU A 464 18.03 -21.69 0.94
CA LEU A 464 18.06 -20.36 0.35
C LEU A 464 17.30 -19.34 1.20
N LEU A 465 16.14 -19.71 1.74
CA LEU A 465 15.37 -18.86 2.65
C LEU A 465 16.13 -18.54 3.95
N VAL A 466 16.75 -19.55 4.57
CA VAL A 466 17.60 -19.37 5.76
C VAL A 466 18.74 -18.40 5.46
N ASP A 467 19.42 -18.57 4.33
CA ASP A 467 20.52 -17.70 3.90
C ASP A 467 20.04 -16.25 3.70
N LEU A 468 18.91 -16.05 3.01
CA LEU A 468 18.30 -14.73 2.80
C LEU A 468 17.93 -14.05 4.13
N LEU A 469 17.39 -14.80 5.10
CA LEU A 469 17.03 -14.28 6.41
C LEU A 469 18.27 -13.98 7.27
N HIS A 470 19.35 -14.75 7.16
CA HIS A 470 20.62 -14.45 7.81
C HIS A 470 21.27 -13.19 7.25
N VAL A 471 21.31 -13.03 5.93
CA VAL A 471 21.81 -11.79 5.29
C VAL A 471 20.98 -10.61 5.77
N LYS A 472 19.64 -10.73 5.76
CA LYS A 472 18.76 -9.68 6.26
C LYS A 472 19.01 -9.33 7.74
N MET A 473 19.20 -10.33 8.60
CA MET A 473 19.54 -10.08 10.00
C MET A 473 20.88 -9.33 10.13
N THR A 474 21.87 -9.74 9.34
CA THR A 474 23.20 -9.12 9.32
C THR A 474 23.10 -7.65 8.93
N ASP A 475 22.39 -7.33 7.84
CA ASP A 475 22.15 -5.95 7.39
C ASP A 475 21.45 -5.11 8.47
N LEU A 476 20.47 -5.68 9.18
CA LEU A 476 19.74 -4.97 10.25
C LEU A 476 20.63 -4.69 11.47
N GLU A 477 21.53 -5.60 11.83
CA GLU A 477 22.36 -5.49 13.04
C GLU A 477 23.67 -4.74 12.80
N GLU A 478 24.20 -4.69 11.56
CA GLU A 478 25.50 -4.11 11.21
C GLU A 478 25.71 -2.70 11.78
N TYR A 479 24.68 -1.84 11.70
CA TYR A 479 24.77 -0.43 12.10
C TYR A 479 24.08 -0.10 13.43
N SER A 480 23.14 -0.93 13.86
CA SER A 480 22.25 -0.61 14.98
C SER A 480 22.29 -1.61 16.13
N GLY A 481 23.13 -2.65 16.03
CA GLY A 481 23.26 -3.69 17.05
C GLY A 481 22.05 -4.63 17.11
N THR A 482 21.91 -5.36 18.22
CA THR A 482 20.92 -6.43 18.34
C THR A 482 19.54 -5.93 18.75
N VAL A 483 18.55 -6.84 18.78
CA VAL A 483 17.21 -6.58 19.36
C VAL A 483 17.29 -6.07 20.81
N ASP A 484 18.22 -6.61 21.61
CA ASP A 484 18.37 -6.25 23.02
C ASP A 484 18.92 -4.83 23.19
N CYS A 485 19.81 -4.41 22.29
CA CYS A 485 20.30 -3.03 22.22
C CYS A 485 19.14 -2.06 21.99
N ASP A 486 18.29 -2.31 20.99
CA ASP A 486 17.14 -1.45 20.69
C ASP A 486 16.11 -1.45 21.82
N THR A 487 15.88 -2.61 22.45
CA THR A 487 14.98 -2.72 23.61
C THR A 487 15.47 -1.84 24.76
N THR A 488 16.77 -1.91 25.06
CA THR A 488 17.40 -1.07 26.10
C THR A 488 17.31 0.42 25.76
N LEU A 489 17.48 0.80 24.49
CA LEU A 489 17.35 2.19 24.04
C LEU A 489 15.93 2.71 24.24
N LEU A 490 14.92 1.90 23.90
CA LEU A 490 13.52 2.27 24.05
C LEU A 490 13.08 2.37 25.52
N GLU A 491 13.57 1.48 26.39
CA GLU A 491 13.32 1.55 27.84
C GLU A 491 13.89 2.83 28.47
N LYS A 492 15.06 3.26 28.00
CA LYS A 492 15.72 4.49 28.46
C LYS A 492 15.22 5.74 27.75
N ALA A 493 14.35 5.64 26.75
CA ALA A 493 13.99 6.76 25.90
C ALA A 493 13.25 7.87 26.67
N TYR A 494 13.70 9.10 26.45
CA TYR A 494 13.01 10.33 26.81
C TYR A 494 12.76 11.12 25.53
N ILE A 495 11.52 11.11 25.06
CA ILE A 495 11.13 11.79 23.83
C ILE A 495 10.95 13.29 24.13
N THR A 496 11.62 14.14 23.36
CA THR A 496 11.45 15.60 23.44
C THR A 496 11.33 16.19 22.04
N ASP A 497 10.42 17.15 21.89
CA ASP A 497 10.21 17.91 20.65
C ASP A 497 10.99 19.24 20.67
N CYS A 498 11.71 19.55 21.75
CA CYS A 498 12.46 20.80 21.93
C CYS A 498 13.82 20.75 21.20
N PRO A 499 14.05 21.57 20.14
CA PRO A 499 15.30 21.55 19.39
C PRO A 499 16.53 21.94 20.22
N GLU A 500 16.38 22.80 21.24
CA GLU A 500 17.48 23.18 22.13
C GLU A 500 17.93 22.02 23.02
N GLU A 501 17.02 21.13 23.41
CA GLU A 501 17.33 19.96 24.26
C GLU A 501 18.02 18.84 23.50
N LEU A 502 17.77 18.76 22.18
CA LEU A 502 18.38 17.80 21.25
C LEU A 502 19.78 18.22 20.78
N LYS A 503 20.15 19.50 20.92
CA LYS A 503 21.47 20.05 20.57
C LYS A 503 22.47 20.09 21.73
N GLY A 504 22.05 19.68 22.93
CA GLY A 504 22.90 19.68 24.13
C GLY A 504 24.05 18.68 24.06
N ASP A 505 25.10 18.93 24.85
CA ASP A 505 26.29 18.08 24.92
C ASP A 505 25.95 16.75 25.62
N GLY A 506 25.76 15.70 24.83
CA GLY A 506 25.40 14.35 25.27
C GLY A 506 23.89 14.04 25.27
N ASN A 507 23.52 12.88 24.73
CA ASN A 507 22.13 12.40 24.70
C ASN A 507 21.66 11.87 26.05
N GLU A 508 22.57 11.53 26.96
CA GLU A 508 22.20 11.01 28.29
C GLU A 508 21.83 12.16 29.24
N ILE A 509 20.68 12.01 29.90
CA ILE A 509 20.25 12.96 30.93
C ILE A 509 21.02 12.64 32.23
N PRO A 510 21.89 13.53 32.71
CA PRO A 510 22.74 13.27 33.87
C PRO A 510 21.92 12.84 35.09
N GLY A 511 22.32 11.73 35.72
CA GLY A 511 21.70 11.23 36.96
C GLY A 511 20.37 10.48 36.79
N THR A 512 19.84 10.31 35.58
CA THR A 512 18.57 9.59 35.35
C THR A 512 18.71 8.27 34.58
N GLY A 513 19.84 8.08 33.88
CA GLY A 513 20.04 6.93 32.98
C GLY A 513 19.15 6.94 31.73
N ARG A 514 18.40 8.03 31.48
CA ARG A 514 17.55 8.21 30.30
C ARG A 514 18.32 8.83 29.14
N VAL A 515 17.90 8.50 27.93
CA VAL A 515 18.48 8.98 26.67
C VAL A 515 17.46 9.87 25.96
N ARG A 516 17.82 11.13 25.72
CA ARG A 516 17.02 12.06 24.90
C ARG A 516 17.06 11.62 23.45
N MET A 517 15.91 11.64 22.80
CA MET A 517 15.80 11.44 21.35
C MET A 517 14.56 12.11 20.79
N SER A 518 14.59 12.42 19.49
CA SER A 518 13.43 12.90 18.77
C SER A 518 12.38 11.80 18.61
N ARG A 519 11.13 12.19 18.33
CA ARG A 519 10.05 11.25 18.01
C ARG A 519 10.36 10.42 16.77
N ASN A 520 11.00 11.01 15.77
CA ASN A 520 11.41 10.34 14.54
C ASN A 520 12.43 9.23 14.85
N LYS A 521 13.48 9.55 15.62
CA LYS A 521 14.46 8.56 16.08
C LYS A 521 13.82 7.44 16.90
N TRP A 522 12.94 7.78 17.84
CA TRP A 522 12.19 6.77 18.59
C TRP A 522 11.38 5.85 17.67
N SER A 523 10.69 6.41 16.68
CA SER A 523 9.87 5.65 15.73
C SER A 523 10.72 4.73 14.84
N SER A 524 11.89 5.20 14.40
CA SER A 524 12.89 4.39 13.67
C SER A 524 13.36 3.19 14.50
N ILE A 525 13.64 3.40 15.80
CA ILE A 525 14.09 2.33 16.69
C ILE A 525 12.97 1.30 16.93
N VAL A 526 11.73 1.75 17.13
CA VAL A 526 10.58 0.83 17.26
C VAL A 526 10.41 -0.03 16.00
N TYR A 527 10.44 0.59 14.82
CA TYR A 527 10.30 -0.13 13.56
C TYR A 527 11.45 -1.13 13.33
N ARG A 528 12.72 -0.70 13.44
CA ARG A 528 13.86 -1.60 13.16
C ARG A 528 13.94 -2.74 14.18
N ARG A 529 13.59 -2.51 15.45
CA ARG A 529 13.48 -3.56 16.47
C ARG A 529 12.43 -4.59 16.05
N GLY A 530 11.27 -4.15 15.57
CA GLY A 530 10.22 -5.02 15.03
C GLY A 530 10.72 -5.87 13.87
N GLN A 531 11.45 -5.27 12.92
CA GLN A 531 12.04 -5.98 11.78
C GLN A 531 13.06 -7.04 12.22
N LYS A 532 13.91 -6.76 13.21
CA LYS A 532 14.85 -7.74 13.77
C LYS A 532 14.10 -8.88 14.48
N GLN A 533 13.08 -8.56 15.27
CA GLN A 533 12.25 -9.56 15.96
C GLN A 533 11.57 -10.49 14.95
N LEU A 534 10.93 -9.95 13.92
CA LEU A 534 10.28 -10.74 12.87
C LEU A 534 11.30 -11.59 12.10
N THR A 535 12.44 -11.02 11.70
CA THR A 535 13.52 -11.77 11.04
C THR A 535 13.95 -12.96 11.89
N ARG A 536 14.15 -12.76 13.19
CA ARG A 536 14.55 -13.84 14.12
C ARG A 536 13.49 -14.93 14.23
N LEU A 537 12.21 -14.57 14.28
CA LEU A 537 11.11 -15.53 14.40
C LEU A 537 10.95 -16.35 13.11
N PHE A 538 10.93 -15.70 11.95
CA PHE A 538 10.86 -16.40 10.67
C PHE A 538 12.11 -17.24 10.38
N LEU A 539 13.29 -16.77 10.78
CA LEU A 539 14.52 -17.56 10.67
C LEU A 539 14.40 -18.86 11.45
N LYS A 540 13.89 -18.81 12.68
CA LYS A 540 13.66 -20.00 13.51
C LYS A 540 12.67 -20.98 12.87
N GLU A 541 11.59 -20.49 12.26
CA GLU A 541 10.64 -21.30 11.51
C GLU A 541 11.30 -21.95 10.28
N ALA A 542 12.11 -21.20 9.53
CA ALA A 542 12.81 -21.67 8.34
C ALA A 542 13.88 -22.73 8.67
N GLU A 543 14.69 -22.51 9.70
CA GLU A 543 15.70 -23.47 10.18
C GLU A 543 15.05 -24.78 10.62
N HIS A 544 13.93 -24.71 11.36
CA HIS A 544 13.22 -25.92 11.77
C HIS A 544 12.62 -26.67 10.58
N ALA A 545 11.97 -25.95 9.66
CA ALA A 545 11.43 -26.55 8.44
C ALA A 545 12.53 -27.24 7.62
N LEU A 546 13.69 -26.59 7.48
CA LEU A 546 14.85 -27.13 6.77
C LEU A 546 15.33 -28.42 7.43
N GLN A 547 15.46 -28.44 8.76
CA GLN A 547 15.88 -29.64 9.49
C GLN A 547 14.92 -30.81 9.24
N LEU A 548 13.60 -30.58 9.29
CA LEU A 548 12.60 -31.61 9.03
C LEU A 548 12.67 -32.10 7.57
N SER A 549 12.84 -31.18 6.62
CA SER A 549 13.00 -31.52 5.21
C SER A 549 14.22 -32.42 4.96
N LEU A 550 15.37 -32.11 5.57
CA LEU A 550 16.58 -32.91 5.46
C LEU A 550 16.41 -34.30 6.10
N SER A 551 15.80 -34.39 7.28
CA SER A 551 15.54 -35.68 7.94
C SER A 551 14.60 -36.58 7.11
N GLU A 552 13.54 -36.03 6.52
CA GLU A 552 12.65 -36.82 5.65
C GLU A 552 13.32 -37.28 4.35
N GLN A 553 14.26 -36.49 3.80
CA GLN A 553 15.05 -36.89 2.64
C GLN A 553 15.99 -38.07 2.97
N GLU A 554 16.63 -38.04 4.14
CA GLU A 554 17.49 -39.14 4.61
C GLU A 554 16.69 -40.44 4.83
N ASP A 555 15.52 -40.36 5.46
CA ASP A 555 14.65 -41.51 5.71
C ASP A 555 14.13 -42.15 4.42
N ASN A 556 13.75 -41.33 3.42
CA ASN A 556 13.32 -41.83 2.11
C ASN A 556 14.50 -42.43 1.31
N GLY A 557 15.71 -41.88 1.44
CA GLY A 557 16.93 -42.44 0.85
C GLY A 557 17.29 -43.80 1.44
N LEU A 558 17.11 -44.00 2.75
CA LEU A 558 17.33 -45.27 3.44
C LEU A 558 16.27 -46.34 3.06
N GLN A 559 15.01 -45.95 2.86
CA GLN A 559 13.94 -46.87 2.43
C GLN A 559 14.10 -47.35 0.98
N ASN A 560 14.74 -46.58 0.09
CA ASN A 560 15.00 -47.01 -1.29
C ASN A 560 16.23 -47.94 -1.43
N HIS A 561 17.04 -48.09 -0.37
CA HIS A 561 18.23 -48.93 -0.33
C HIS A 561 18.07 -50.20 0.53
N SER A 562 16.89 -50.44 1.11
CA SER A 562 16.53 -51.65 1.86
C SER A 562 15.49 -52.47 1.12
#